data_AF-A0A9N9C9V5-F1
#
_entry.id   AF-A0A9N9C9V5-F1
#
_cell.length_a   1.000
_cell.length_b   1.000
_cell.length_c   1.000
_cell.angle_alpha   90.00
_cell.angle_beta   90.00
_cell.angle_gamma   90.00
#
_symmetry.space_group_name_H-M   'P 1'
#
loop_
_entity.id
_entity.type
_entity.pdbx_description
1 polymer ?
#
loop_
_entity_poly.entity_id
_entity_poly.type
_entity_poly.pdbx_seq_one_letter_code
_entity_poly.pdbx_strand_id
1 'polypeptide(L)' 'MCKLFLNLIDESSKIIINTANGKRARALGKINTVKMSIGSICMPITLQVIGSPNKNLLLGTD' A
#
# COMPACT_ATOMS: atom_id res chain seq x y z
N MET A 1 -15.33 -2.29 -8.08
CA MET A 1 -14.77 -1.22 -7.24
C MET A 1 -14.24 -1.84 -5.95
N CYS A 2 -12.94 -2.13 -5.86
CA CYS A 2 -12.36 -2.75 -4.65
C CYS A 2 -12.02 -1.66 -3.62
N LYS A 3 -12.72 -1.69 -2.48
CA LYS A 3 -12.45 -0.84 -1.31
C LYS A 3 -11.63 -1.70 -0.34
N LEU A 4 -10.35 -1.39 -0.14
CA LEU A 4 -9.56 -2.04 0.92
C LEU A 4 -10.10 -1.57 2.28
N PHE A 5 -10.72 -2.48 3.02
CA PHE A 5 -11.13 -2.24 4.40
C PHE A 5 -9.90 -2.37 5.32
N LEU A 6 -9.84 -1.53 6.36
CA LEU A 6 -8.75 -1.48 7.35
C LEU A 6 -8.51 -2.83 8.06
N ASN A 7 -9.48 -3.75 8.04
CA ASN A 7 -9.37 -5.11 8.59
C ASN A 7 -8.43 -6.05 7.80
N LEU A 8 -7.85 -5.57 6.69
CA LEU A 8 -6.87 -6.32 5.89
C LEU A 8 -5.43 -5.99 6.26
N ILE A 9 -5.19 -5.06 7.20
CA ILE A 9 -3.83 -4.75 7.66
C ILE A 9 -3.36 -5.88 8.56
N ASP A 10 -2.38 -6.65 8.08
CA ASP A 10 -1.81 -7.78 8.79
C ASP A 10 -0.89 -7.31 9.93
N GLU A 11 -0.14 -6.23 9.71
CA GLU A 11 0.80 -5.69 10.70
C GLU A 11 1.00 -4.17 10.59
N SER A 12 1.45 -3.55 11.69
CA SER A 12 1.82 -2.14 11.73
C SER A 12 3.09 -1.88 10.91
N SER A 13 3.12 -0.79 10.15
CA SER A 13 4.26 -0.48 9.28
C SER A 13 5.33 0.32 10.01
N LYS A 14 6.59 -0.10 9.81
CA LYS A 14 7.77 0.62 10.29
C LYS A 14 8.24 1.69 9.29
N ILE A 15 7.64 1.76 8.09
CA ILE A 15 8.07 2.65 7.02
C ILE A 15 7.64 4.10 7.26
N ILE A 16 8.59 5.02 7.06
CA ILE A 16 8.36 6.46 7.02
C ILE A 16 8.42 6.91 5.56
N ILE A 17 7.40 7.65 5.14
CA ILE A 17 7.26 8.16 3.79
C ILE A 17 7.57 9.65 3.81
N ASN A 18 8.49 10.06 2.96
CA ASN A 18 8.73 11.46 2.64
C ASN A 18 7.90 11.80 1.40
N THR A 19 6.84 12.59 1.59
CA THR A 19 6.01 13.03 0.47
C THR A 19 6.65 14.22 -0.25
N ALA A 20 6.31 14.43 -1.52
CA ALA A 20 6.89 15.49 -2.34
C ALA A 20 6.65 16.91 -1.79
N ASN A 21 5.65 17.10 -0.94
CA ASN A 21 5.40 18.38 -0.25
C ASN A 21 6.23 18.55 1.04
N GLY A 22 7.23 17.69 1.26
CA GLY A 22 8.13 17.72 2.42
C GLY A 22 7.54 17.14 3.70
N LYS A 23 6.28 16.69 3.72
CA LYS A 23 5.69 16.06 4.90
C LYS A 23 6.20 14.63 5.08
N ARG A 24 6.48 14.30 6.34
CA ARG A 24 6.77 12.93 6.77
C ARG A 24 5.52 12.30 7.32
N ALA A 25 5.18 11.11 6.84
CA ALA A 25 4.06 10.33 7.36
C ALA A 25 4.50 8.89 7.59
N ARG A 26 3.95 8.26 8.63
CA ARG A 26 4.12 6.82 8.83
C ARG A 26 3.06 6.09 8.00
N ALA A 27 3.46 5.02 7.31
CA ALA A 27 2.51 4.12 6.70
C ALA A 27 1.60 3.50 7.78
N LEU A 28 0.32 3.32 7.48
CA LEU A 28 -0.66 2.80 8.44
C LEU A 28 -0.41 1.34 8.79
N GLY A 29 0.10 0.57 7.82
CA GLY A 29 0.27 -0.86 7.98
C GLY A 29 0.69 -1.54 6.69
N LYS A 30 0.81 -2.86 6.76
CA LYS A 30 1.21 -3.71 5.66
C LYS A 30 0.18 -4.82 5.43
N ILE A 31 0.01 -5.19 4.18
CA ILE A 31 -0.77 -6.35 3.76
C ILE A 31 0.18 -7.28 3.03
N ASN A 32 0.40 -8.48 3.54
CA ASN A 32 1.46 -9.37 3.10
C ASN A 32 1.11 -10.12 1.81
N THR A 33 -0.17 -10.38 1.55
CA THR A 33 -0.57 -11.19 0.39
C THR A 33 -1.83 -10.65 -0.26
N VAL A 34 -1.63 -9.70 -1.18
CA VAL A 34 -2.66 -9.26 -2.11
C VAL A 34 -2.39 -9.91 -3.47
N LYS A 35 -3.39 -10.61 -4.03
CA LYS A 35 -3.30 -11.10 -5.41
C LYS A 35 -3.51 -9.92 -6.37
N MET A 36 -2.46 -9.54 -7.09
CA MET A 36 -2.53 -8.50 -8.12
C MET A 36 -2.45 -9.13 -9.51
N SER A 37 -3.32 -8.69 -10.40
CA SER A 37 -3.28 -9.06 -11.81
C SER A 37 -2.73 -7.90 -12.64
N ILE A 38 -1.67 -8.15 -13.40
CA ILE A 38 -1.07 -7.22 -14.37
C ILE A 38 -1.08 -7.92 -15.72
N GLY A 39 -1.96 -7.48 -16.62
CA GLY A 39 -2.22 -8.22 -17.86
C GLY A 39 -2.73 -9.64 -17.56
N SER A 40 -2.05 -10.64 -18.12
CA SER A 40 -2.35 -12.07 -17.90
C SER A 40 -1.62 -12.68 -16.69
N ILE A 41 -0.78 -11.92 -15.99
CA ILE A 41 0.02 -12.41 -14.87
C ILE A 41 -0.71 -12.11 -13.57
N CYS A 42 -0.92 -13.14 -12.73
CA CYS A 42 -1.41 -12.99 -11.36
C CYS A 42 -0.27 -13.33 -10.40
N MET A 43 0.11 -12.36 -9.57
CA MET A 43 1.20 -12.52 -8.61
C MET A 43 0.79 -12.04 -7.21
N PRO A 44 1.24 -12.70 -6.14
CA PRO A 44 1.10 -12.18 -4.79
C PRO A 44 2.06 -10.99 -4.62
N ILE A 45 1.54 -9.89 -4.09
CA ILE A 45 2.34 -8.72 -3.72
C ILE A 45 2.09 -8.33 -2.28
N THR A 46 3.13 -7.76 -1.68
CA THR A 46 3.04 -7.05 -0.42
C THR A 46 2.68 -5.59 -0.69
N LEU A 47 1.71 -5.05 0.07
CA LEU A 47 1.32 -3.64 -0.02
C LEU A 47 1.65 -2.91 1.28
N GLN A 48 2.14 -1.67 1.13
CA GLN A 48 2.21 -0.68 2.22
C GLN A 48 1.00 0.24 2.11
N VAL A 49 0.25 0.38 3.21
CA VAL A 49 -0.95 1.20 3.26
C VAL A 49 -0.60 2.61 3.74
N ILE A 50 -0.95 3.61 2.95
CA ILE A 50 -0.66 5.02 3.24
C ILE A 50 -1.98 5.75 3.45
N GLY A 51 -2.11 6.48 4.56
CA GLY A 51 -3.24 7.36 4.80
C GLY A 51 -3.23 8.51 3.79
N SER A 52 -4.21 8.53 2.89
CA SER A 52 -4.35 9.56 1.85
C SER A 52 -5.83 9.80 1.56
N PRO A 53 -6.24 11.05 1.27
CA PRO A 53 -7.57 11.32 0.75
C PRO A 53 -7.79 10.69 -0.64
N ASN A 54 -6.70 10.39 -1.36
CA ASN A 54 -6.73 9.81 -2.71
C ASN A 54 -6.53 8.30 -2.67
N LYS A 55 -7.32 7.57 -3.47
CA LYS A 55 -7.22 6.10 -3.62
C LYS A 55 -6.28 5.74 -4.77
N ASN A 56 -4.98 5.89 -4.53
CA ASN A 56 -3.94 5.60 -5.54
C ASN A 56 -3.15 4.34 -5.16
N LEU A 57 -2.77 3.55 -6.17
CA LEU A 57 -1.74 2.53 -6.05
C LEU A 57 -0.42 3.12 -6.55
N LEU A 58 0.60 3.12 -5.71
CA LEU A 58 1.95 3.53 -6.07
C LEU A 58 2.78 2.27 -6.28
N LEU A 59 3.39 2.14 -7.45
CA LEU A 59 4.32 1.06 -7.76
C LEU A 59 5.73 1.61 -7.60
N GLY A 60 6.43 1.13 -6.57
CA GLY A 60 7.86 1.35 -6.41
C GLY A 60 8.66 0.48 -7.39
N THR A 61 9.93 0.83 -7.57
CA THR A 61 10.88 0.06 -8.39
C THR A 61 11.81 -0.81 -7.55
N ASP A 62 11.59 -0.83 -6.23
CA ASP A 62 12.30 -1.62 -5.23
C ASP A 62 11.92 -3.10 -5.25
#